data_AF-A0A914XB72-F1
#
_entry.id   AF-A0A914XB72-F1
#
_cell.length_a   1.000
_cell.length_b   1.000
_cell.length_c   1.000
_cell.angle_alpha   90.00
_cell.angle_beta   90.00
_cell.angle_gamma   90.00
#
_symmetry.space_group_name_H-M   'P 1'
#
loop_
_entity.id
_entity.type
_entity.pdbx_description
1 polymer ?
#
loop_
_entity_poly.entity_id
_entity_poly.type
_entity_poly.pdbx_seq_one_letter_code
_entity_poly.pdbx_strand_id
1 'polypeptide(L)'
;MSGPVSARYYKRFMRLVEKWPKDSYKNPQRDFAVQLREQVKLSFEKGSEAISNIDTIQCEKRLQSLQEMVEGQHLKDFPHQYKTGMFGLEAEMLHLMTTDEMRENVGFREKPLTFFERLFGRKNKIPPVALPQTPATQSSNTEEKTEQKTQESAFPRKT
;
A
#
# COMPACT_ATOMS: atom_id res chain seq x y z
N MET A 1 -39.44 8.82 17.41
CA MET A 1 -38.84 10.08 16.90
C MET A 1 -37.67 9.71 15.98
N SER A 2 -37.81 9.90 14.66
CA SER A 2 -36.72 9.64 13.70
C SER A 2 -35.80 10.86 13.66
N GLY A 3 -34.52 10.70 14.01
CA GLY A 3 -33.53 11.76 13.87
C GLY A 3 -33.27 12.14 12.39
N PRO A 4 -32.50 13.21 12.14
CA PRO A 4 -32.18 13.63 10.77
C PRO A 4 -31.47 12.50 10.01
N VAL A 5 -31.83 12.32 8.75
CA VAL A 5 -31.35 11.22 7.88
C VAL A 5 -29.82 11.16 7.85
N SER A 6 -29.17 12.33 7.80
CA SER A 6 -27.70 12.49 7.87
C SER A 6 -27.10 11.88 9.14
N ALA A 7 -27.66 12.19 10.32
CA ALA A 7 -27.17 11.69 11.59
C ALA A 7 -27.31 10.16 11.72
N ARG A 8 -28.38 9.59 11.15
CA ARG A 8 -28.57 8.13 11.11
C ARG A 8 -27.50 7.44 10.28
N TYR A 9 -27.21 7.95 9.08
CA TYR A 9 -26.15 7.40 8.22
C TYR A 9 -24.77 7.55 8.83
N TYR A 10 -24.44 8.74 9.34
CA TYR A 10 -23.17 8.99 10.02
C TYR A 10 -22.92 7.96 11.13
N LYS A 11 -23.92 7.72 11.98
CA LYS A 11 -23.80 6.74 13.07
C LYS A 11 -23.58 5.32 12.57
N ARG A 12 -24.20 4.92 11.45
CA ARG A 12 -23.97 3.61 10.83
C ARG A 12 -22.56 3.52 10.22
N PHE A 13 -22.09 4.56 9.51
CA PHE A 13 -20.72 4.60 8.99
C PHE A 13 -19.69 4.50 10.10
N MET A 14 -19.82 5.30 11.16
CA MET A 14 -18.88 5.28 12.29
C MET A 14 -18.78 3.89 12.94
N ARG A 15 -19.90 3.19 13.13
CA ARG A 15 -19.91 1.80 13.63
C ARG A 15 -19.15 0.82 12.73
N LEU A 16 -19.19 1.01 11.42
CA LEU A 16 -18.42 0.18 10.49
C LEU A 16 -16.93 0.53 10.54
N VAL A 17 -16.61 1.82 10.59
CA VAL A 17 -15.21 2.29 10.64
C VAL A 17 -14.52 1.90 11.95
N GLU A 18 -15.25 1.83 13.06
CA GLU A 18 -14.72 1.35 14.36
C GLU A 18 -14.22 -0.11 14.30
N LYS A 19 -14.75 -0.93 13.39
CA LYS A 19 -14.30 -2.33 13.22
C LYS A 19 -12.95 -2.44 12.51
N TRP A 20 -12.49 -1.38 11.83
CA TRP A 20 -11.23 -1.44 11.10
C TRP A 20 -10.03 -1.46 12.07
N PRO A 21 -9.10 -2.40 11.88
CA PRO A 21 -7.92 -2.49 12.73
C PRO A 21 -7.03 -1.26 12.53
N LYS A 22 -6.48 -0.77 13.64
CA LYS A 22 -5.47 0.29 13.63
C LYS A 22 -4.09 -0.36 13.45
N ASP A 23 -3.27 0.20 12.58
CA ASP A 23 -1.93 -0.28 12.28
C ASP A 23 -0.91 0.52 13.11
N SER A 24 -0.26 -0.14 14.07
CA SER A 24 0.73 0.50 14.94
C SER A 24 2.04 0.86 14.23
N TYR A 25 2.32 0.24 13.08
CA TYR A 25 3.56 0.46 12.31
C TYR A 25 3.45 1.63 11.32
N LYS A 26 2.30 2.30 11.30
CA LYS A 26 2.02 3.45 10.44
C LYS A 26 1.63 4.66 11.28
N ASN A 27 2.13 5.81 10.86
CA ASN A 27 1.79 7.11 11.41
C ASN A 27 0.29 7.38 11.22
N PRO A 28 -0.37 8.11 12.13
CA PRO A 28 -1.80 8.41 12.04
C PRO A 28 -2.25 9.04 10.72
N GLN A 29 -1.36 9.79 10.05
CA GLN A 29 -1.59 10.41 8.75
C GLN A 29 -1.63 9.39 7.60
N ARG A 30 -1.01 8.21 7.77
CA ARG A 30 -0.98 7.12 6.79
C ARG A 30 -1.86 5.93 7.17
N ASP A 31 -2.22 5.81 8.45
CA ASP A 31 -3.10 4.76 8.94
C ASP A 31 -4.48 4.88 8.28
N PHE A 32 -4.87 3.82 7.58
CA PHE A 32 -6.12 3.79 6.84
C PHE A 32 -7.35 3.93 7.74
N ALA A 33 -7.36 3.30 8.92
CA ALA A 33 -8.50 3.36 9.82
C ALA A 33 -8.67 4.77 10.41
N VAL A 34 -7.57 5.47 10.70
CA VAL A 34 -7.59 6.88 11.13
C VAL A 34 -8.09 7.78 10.00
N GLN A 35 -7.49 7.65 8.81
CA GLN A 35 -7.89 8.42 7.62
C GLN A 35 -9.37 8.18 7.27
N LEU A 36 -9.85 6.94 7.33
CA LEU A 36 -11.25 6.62 7.03
C LEU A 36 -12.22 7.28 8.03
N ARG A 37 -11.88 7.32 9.33
CA ARG A 37 -12.68 8.03 10.34
C ARG A 37 -12.74 9.52 10.04
N GLU A 38 -11.60 10.11 9.67
CA GLU A 38 -11.50 11.53 9.34
C GLU A 38 -12.32 11.85 8.09
N GLN A 39 -12.19 11.07 7.02
CA GLN A 39 -12.96 11.24 5.79
C GLN A 39 -14.47 11.12 6.01
N VAL A 40 -14.92 10.18 6.84
CA VAL A 40 -16.33 10.11 7.24
C VAL A 40 -16.74 11.34 8.01
N LYS A 41 -15.95 11.84 8.96
CA LYS A 41 -16.28 13.09 9.67
C LYS A 41 -16.41 14.27 8.72
N LEU A 42 -15.44 14.46 7.82
CA LEU A 42 -15.43 15.54 6.82
C LEU A 42 -16.65 15.46 5.89
N SER A 43 -16.99 14.25 5.44
CA SER A 43 -18.17 14.01 4.58
C SER A 43 -19.51 14.34 5.26
N PHE A 44 -19.54 14.36 6.60
CA PHE A 44 -20.71 14.67 7.41
C PHE A 44 -20.54 15.93 8.27
N GLU A 45 -19.55 16.77 7.95
CA GLU A 45 -19.35 18.07 8.60
C GLU A 45 -20.28 19.16 8.02
N LYS A 46 -20.83 19.99 8.91
CA LYS A 46 -21.82 21.01 8.58
C LYS A 46 -21.26 22.00 7.55
N GLY A 47 -21.89 22.07 6.37
CA GLY A 47 -21.43 22.91 5.25
C GLY A 47 -20.76 22.13 4.12
N SER A 48 -20.54 20.82 4.27
CA SER A 48 -20.16 19.95 3.14
C SER A 48 -21.33 19.79 2.16
N GLU A 49 -21.02 19.78 0.85
CA GLU A 49 -22.00 19.54 -0.21
C GLU A 49 -22.73 18.19 -0.04
N ALA A 50 -22.07 17.23 0.61
CA ALA A 50 -22.62 15.92 0.89
C ALA A 50 -23.82 15.95 1.86
N ILE A 51 -23.92 16.93 2.76
CA ILE A 51 -25.04 17.02 3.72
C ILE A 51 -26.23 17.78 3.13
N SER A 52 -25.99 18.81 2.32
CA SER A 52 -27.05 19.65 1.77
C SER A 52 -27.96 18.88 0.80
N ASN A 53 -27.42 17.89 0.10
CA ASN A 53 -28.16 17.03 -0.82
C ASN A 53 -27.77 15.54 -0.65
N ILE A 54 -28.14 14.93 0.48
CA ILE A 54 -27.91 13.50 0.69
C ILE A 54 -28.78 12.68 -0.28
N ASP A 55 -28.14 12.07 -1.28
CA ASP A 55 -28.72 10.95 -2.00
C ASP A 55 -28.68 9.69 -1.12
N THR A 56 -29.86 9.33 -0.62
CA THR A 56 -30.03 8.16 0.26
C THR A 56 -29.68 6.84 -0.41
N ILE A 57 -29.90 6.71 -1.73
CA ILE A 57 -29.61 5.48 -2.48
C ILE A 57 -28.09 5.31 -2.57
N GLN A 58 -27.38 6.38 -2.92
CA GLN A 58 -25.93 6.34 -3.02
C GLN A 58 -25.26 6.13 -1.65
N CYS A 59 -25.83 6.71 -0.58
CA CYS A 59 -25.33 6.47 0.78
C CYS A 59 -25.49 5.01 1.21
N GLU A 60 -26.65 4.39 0.95
CA GLU A 60 -26.86 2.98 1.29
C GLU A 60 -25.92 2.08 0.50
N LYS A 61 -25.73 2.33 -0.81
CA LYS A 61 -24.77 1.58 -1.65
C LYS A 61 -23.34 1.66 -1.10
N ARG A 62 -22.88 2.87 -0.75
CA ARG A 62 -21.54 3.07 -0.15
C ARG A 62 -21.41 2.36 1.19
N LEU A 63 -22.47 2.39 2.00
CA LEU A 63 -22.50 1.75 3.30
C LEU A 63 -22.44 0.23 3.17
N GLN A 64 -23.23 -0.35 2.26
CA GLN A 64 -23.22 -1.78 1.96
C GLN A 64 -21.84 -2.22 1.47
N SER A 65 -21.25 -1.51 0.51
CA SER A 65 -19.91 -1.81 0.00
C SER A 65 -18.86 -1.78 1.11
N LEU A 66 -18.91 -0.78 2.00
CA LEU A 66 -18.00 -0.71 3.14
C LEU A 66 -18.21 -1.89 4.12
N GLN A 67 -19.46 -2.31 4.33
CA GLN A 67 -19.78 -3.46 5.16
C GLN A 67 -19.24 -4.77 4.56
N GLU A 68 -19.43 -4.99 3.26
CA GLU A 68 -18.92 -6.16 2.54
C GLU A 68 -17.39 -6.26 2.61
N MET A 69 -16.69 -5.12 2.50
CA MET A 69 -15.24 -5.07 2.68
C MET A 69 -14.80 -5.46 4.10
N VAL A 70 -15.47 -4.93 5.13
CA VAL A 70 -15.15 -5.23 6.54
C VAL A 70 -15.41 -6.69 6.89
N GLU A 71 -16.50 -7.25 6.36
CA GLU A 71 -16.89 -8.63 6.62
C GLU A 71 -16.11 -9.64 5.76
N GLY A 72 -15.26 -9.13 4.84
CA GLY A 72 -14.48 -9.94 3.91
C GLY A 72 -15.36 -10.76 2.98
N GLN A 73 -16.53 -10.25 2.58
CA GLN A 73 -17.52 -11.03 1.84
C GLN A 73 -16.95 -11.54 0.51
N HIS A 74 -16.20 -10.71 -0.22
CA HIS A 74 -15.56 -11.14 -1.47
C HIS A 74 -14.55 -12.29 -1.30
N LEU A 75 -13.87 -12.36 -0.14
CA LEU A 75 -12.96 -13.47 0.16
C LEU A 75 -13.72 -14.78 0.38
N LYS A 76 -14.95 -14.70 0.90
CA LYS A 76 -15.85 -15.85 1.10
C LYS A 76 -16.47 -16.30 -0.22
N ASP A 77 -16.89 -15.36 -1.05
CA ASP A 77 -17.53 -15.63 -2.34
C ASP A 77 -16.54 -16.21 -3.36
N PHE A 78 -15.28 -15.75 -3.30
CA PHE A 78 -14.21 -16.13 -4.23
C PHE A 78 -12.96 -16.61 -3.48
N PRO A 79 -13.02 -17.81 -2.85
CA PRO A 79 -11.87 -18.34 -2.12
C PRO A 79 -10.71 -18.65 -3.08
N HIS A 80 -9.49 -18.31 -2.65
CA HIS A 80 -8.28 -18.58 -3.42
C HIS A 80 -7.16 -19.13 -2.52
N GLN A 81 -6.22 -19.86 -3.13
CA GLN A 81 -5.09 -20.49 -2.43
C GLN A 81 -3.77 -19.69 -2.53
N TYR A 82 -3.81 -18.48 -3.10
CA TYR A 82 -2.63 -17.65 -3.26
C TYR A 82 -2.08 -17.22 -1.89
N LYS A 83 -0.80 -17.52 -1.65
CA LYS A 83 -0.04 -17.08 -0.47
C LYS A 83 0.75 -15.79 -0.72
N THR A 84 0.99 -15.49 -2.00
CA THR A 84 1.81 -14.36 -2.45
C THR A 84 0.99 -13.45 -3.36
N GLY A 85 1.24 -12.14 -3.27
CA GLY A 85 0.62 -11.15 -4.13
C GLY A 85 1.23 -11.11 -5.55
N MET A 86 0.85 -10.09 -6.32
CA MET A 86 1.31 -9.85 -7.70
C MET A 86 2.85 -9.77 -7.81
N PHE A 87 3.53 -9.29 -6.78
CA PHE A 87 4.99 -9.17 -6.73
C PHE A 87 5.70 -10.45 -6.28
N GLY A 88 4.97 -11.56 -6.08
CA GLY A 88 5.54 -12.79 -5.52
C GLY A 88 5.94 -12.69 -4.05
N LEU A 89 5.54 -11.61 -3.37
CA LEU A 89 5.84 -11.37 -1.96
C LEU A 89 4.70 -11.88 -1.07
N GLU A 90 5.07 -12.43 0.08
CA GLU A 90 4.14 -12.80 1.14
C GLU A 90 3.57 -11.57 1.85
N ALA A 91 2.39 -11.73 2.47
CA ALA A 91 1.67 -10.65 3.16
C ALA A 91 2.52 -9.97 4.26
N GLU A 92 3.33 -10.74 5.00
CA GLU A 92 4.20 -10.21 6.06
C GLU A 92 5.29 -9.29 5.51
N MET A 93 5.90 -9.68 4.38
CA MET A 93 6.92 -8.88 3.71
C MET A 93 6.32 -7.62 3.09
N LEU A 94 5.11 -7.72 2.52
CA LEU A 94 4.37 -6.54 2.06
C LEU A 94 4.04 -5.60 3.23
N HIS A 95 3.62 -6.15 4.38
CA HIS A 95 3.38 -5.34 5.57
C HIS A 95 4.65 -4.62 6.02
N LEU A 96 5.78 -5.35 6.15
CA LEU A 96 7.08 -4.80 6.48
C LEU A 96 7.50 -3.67 5.53
N MET A 97 7.33 -3.85 4.22
CA MET A 97 7.64 -2.83 3.21
C MET A 97 6.77 -1.57 3.33
N THR A 98 5.56 -1.69 3.87
CA THR A 98 4.64 -0.55 4.03
C THR A 98 4.78 0.21 5.35
N THR A 99 5.54 -0.35 6.30
CA THR A 99 5.85 0.30 7.59
C THR A 99 6.58 1.62 7.39
N ASP A 100 6.45 2.53 8.35
CA ASP A 100 7.15 3.81 8.25
C ASP A 100 8.67 3.68 8.37
N GLU A 101 9.17 2.72 9.15
CA GLU A 101 10.60 2.45 9.28
C GLU A 101 11.21 2.04 7.93
N MET A 102 10.61 1.05 7.26
CA MET A 102 11.10 0.62 5.96
C MET A 102 10.98 1.73 4.92
N ARG A 103 9.88 2.50 4.98
CA ARG A 103 9.66 3.65 4.09
C ARG A 103 10.73 4.74 4.27
N GLU A 104 11.17 4.99 5.50
CA GLU A 104 12.27 5.92 5.79
C GLU A 104 13.60 5.37 5.28
N ASN A 105 13.87 4.08 5.49
CA ASN A 105 15.10 3.42 5.03
C ASN A 105 15.27 3.46 3.49
N VAL A 106 14.17 3.37 2.74
CA VAL A 106 14.20 3.49 1.27
C VAL A 106 14.17 4.94 0.76
N GLY A 107 14.21 5.94 1.65
CA GLY A 107 14.35 7.36 1.30
C GLY A 107 13.05 8.09 0.96
N PHE A 108 11.87 7.52 1.27
CA PHE A 108 10.58 8.20 1.06
C PHE A 108 10.19 9.15 2.22
N ARG A 109 11.13 9.51 3.09
CA ARG A 109 10.92 10.56 4.09
C ARG A 109 10.92 11.92 3.40
N GLU A 110 9.90 12.73 3.67
CA GLU A 110 9.95 14.15 3.36
C GLU A 110 11.08 14.77 4.18
N LYS A 111 12.20 15.09 3.53
CA LYS A 111 13.30 15.79 4.19
C LYS A 111 12.75 17.14 4.66
N PRO A 112 12.82 17.48 5.96
CA PRO A 112 12.41 18.80 6.40
C PRO A 112 13.28 19.80 5.64
N LEU A 113 12.65 20.79 5.01
CA LEU A 113 13.37 21.82 4.28
C LEU A 113 14.38 22.45 5.22
N THR A 114 15.65 22.37 4.83
CA THR A 114 16.74 22.98 5.57
C THR A 114 16.50 24.49 5.60
N PHE A 115 16.91 25.19 6.67
CA PHE A 115 16.67 26.64 6.81
C PHE A 115 17.13 27.44 5.57
N PHE A 116 18.22 27.01 4.91
CA PHE A 116 18.70 27.56 3.64
C PHE A 116 17.79 27.26 2.44
N GLU A 117 17.15 26.10 2.36
CA GLU A 117 16.20 25.75 1.28
C GLU A 117 14.87 26.52 1.41
N ARG A 118 14.53 26.93 2.64
CA ARG A 118 13.37 27.79 2.90
C ARG A 118 13.65 29.26 2.55
N LEU A 119 14.91 29.71 2.65
CA LEU A 119 15.32 31.07 2.30
C LEU A 119 15.73 31.25 0.83
N PHE A 120 16.27 30.22 0.18
CA PHE A 120 16.68 30.24 -1.22
C PHE A 120 15.83 29.25 -2.01
N GLY A 121 14.77 29.77 -2.64
CA GLY A 121 13.74 28.97 -3.34
C GLY A 121 14.28 27.86 -4.25
N ARG A 122 13.54 26.74 -4.28
CA ARG A 122 13.86 25.49 -4.99
C ARG A 122 14.32 25.73 -6.44
N LYS A 123 15.54 25.30 -6.77
CA LYS A 123 15.88 24.88 -8.14
C LYS A 123 15.70 23.37 -8.21
N ASN A 124 14.74 22.91 -9.02
CA ASN A 124 14.46 21.49 -9.24
C ASN A 124 15.73 20.77 -9.73
N LYS A 125 16.29 19.89 -8.89
CA LYS A 125 17.19 18.82 -9.33
C LYS A 125 16.58 17.50 -8.87
N ILE A 126 16.14 16.71 -9.83
CA ILE A 126 15.85 15.29 -9.64
C ILE A 126 17.23 14.61 -9.53
N PRO A 127 17.63 14.05 -8.38
CA PRO A 127 18.83 13.23 -8.36
C PRO A 127 18.56 11.92 -9.12
N PRO A 128 19.53 11.39 -9.89
CA PRO A 128 19.38 10.09 -10.50
C PRO A 128 19.18 9.03 -9.41
N VAL A 129 18.20 8.16 -9.62
CA VAL A 129 17.97 6.95 -8.81
C VAL A 129 19.26 6.13 -8.85
N ALA A 130 19.99 6.08 -7.75
CA ALA A 130 21.09 5.16 -7.59
C ALA A 130 20.49 3.77 -7.37
N LEU A 131 20.54 2.93 -8.41
CA LEU A 131 20.30 1.49 -8.26
C LEU A 131 21.28 0.93 -7.23
N PRO A 132 20.87 0.03 -6.32
CA PRO A 132 21.79 -0.65 -5.43
C PRO A 132 22.83 -1.38 -6.29
N GLN A 133 24.09 -1.03 -6.06
CA GLN A 133 25.22 -1.68 -6.73
C GLN A 133 25.21 -3.15 -6.30
N THR A 134 25.07 -4.05 -7.26
CA THR A 134 25.39 -5.46 -7.07
C THR A 134 26.85 -5.56 -6.61
N PRO A 135 27.17 -6.28 -5.52
CA PRO A 135 28.55 -6.43 -5.09
C PRO A 135 29.36 -7.07 -6.21
N ALA A 136 30.41 -6.35 -6.64
CA ALA A 136 31.35 -6.77 -7.64
C ALA A 136 31.96 -8.12 -7.26
N THR A 137 31.80 -9.10 -8.15
CA THR A 137 32.62 -10.30 -8.21
C THR A 137 34.09 -9.89 -8.25
N GLN A 138 34.79 -10.10 -7.14
CA GLN A 138 36.24 -9.97 -7.09
C GLN A 138 36.84 -11.16 -7.84
N SER A 139 37.29 -10.87 -9.06
CA SER A 139 38.22 -11.70 -9.81
C SER A 139 39.59 -11.61 -9.15
N SER A 140 40.02 -12.69 -8.51
CA SER A 140 41.44 -12.95 -8.30
C SER A 140 41.75 -14.44 -8.47
N ASN A 141 42.70 -14.65 -9.38
CA ASN A 141 43.78 -15.63 -9.31
C ASN A 141 43.58 -17.06 -9.81
N THR A 142 44.31 -17.30 -10.91
CA THR A 142 45.29 -18.38 -11.09
C THR A 142 44.79 -19.68 -11.72
N GLU A 143 45.40 -19.92 -12.88
CA GLU A 143 45.67 -21.17 -13.57
C GLU A 143 45.55 -22.44 -12.70
N GLU A 144 44.72 -23.39 -13.13
CA GLU A 144 45.17 -24.78 -13.15
C GLU A 144 44.49 -25.58 -14.26
N LYS A 145 45.35 -26.32 -14.95
CA LYS A 145 45.15 -27.20 -16.08
C LYS A 145 44.62 -28.53 -15.58
N THR A 146 43.47 -29.01 -16.06
CA THR A 146 43.26 -30.46 -16.15
C THR A 146 42.30 -30.83 -17.28
N GLU A 147 42.79 -31.76 -18.09
CA GLU A 147 42.09 -32.51 -19.11
C GLU A 147 40.86 -33.23 -18.55
N GLN A 148 39.76 -33.29 -19.29
CA GLN A 148 39.00 -34.54 -19.43
C GLN A 148 38.08 -34.55 -20.66
N LYS A 149 38.45 -35.48 -21.53
CA LYS A 149 37.76 -36.11 -22.65
C LYS A 149 36.39 -36.67 -22.22
N THR A 150 35.37 -36.54 -23.08
CA THR A 150 34.45 -37.61 -23.57
C THR A 150 33.09 -37.03 -24.01
N GLN A 151 32.75 -37.31 -25.28
CA GLN A 151 31.46 -37.70 -25.91
C GLN A 151 30.15 -37.21 -25.24
N GLU A 152 29.10 -36.77 -25.96
CA GLU A 152 28.29 -37.64 -26.82
C GLU A 152 27.09 -36.87 -27.43
N SER A 153 26.79 -37.20 -28.69
CA SER A 153 25.49 -37.15 -29.39
C SER A 153 24.68 -35.84 -29.51
N ALA A 154 24.56 -35.41 -30.76
CA ALA A 154 23.46 -34.59 -31.26
C ALA A 154 22.13 -35.35 -31.18
N PHE A 155 21.10 -34.71 -30.62
CA PHE A 155 19.72 -35.15 -30.74
C PHE A 155 19.02 -34.38 -31.89
N PRO A 156 18.32 -35.07 -32.81
CA PRO A 156 17.63 -34.45 -33.93
C PRO A 156 16.28 -33.85 -33.52
N ARG A 157 15.91 -32.71 -34.12
CA ARG A 157 14.52 -32.24 -34.19
C ARG A 157 13.72 -33.20 -35.06
N LYS A 158 12.66 -33.79 -34.49
CA LYS A 158 11.56 -34.36 -35.25
C LYS A 158 10.48 -33.29 -35.41
N THR A 159 10.11 -33.11 -36.68
CA THR A 159 8.83 -32.67 -37.27
C THR A 159 8.17 -31.42 -36.72
#